data_AF-A0A034WJN4-F1
#
_entry.id   AF-A0A034WJN4-F1
#
_cell.length_a   1.000
_cell.length_b   1.000
_cell.length_c   1.000
_cell.angle_alpha   90.00
_cell.angle_beta   90.00
_cell.angle_gamma   90.00
#
_symmetry.space_group_name_H-M   'P 1'
#
loop_
_entity.id
_entity.type
_entity.pdbx_description
1 polymer ?
#
loop_
_entity_poly.entity_id
_entity_poly.type
_entity_poly.pdbx_seq_one_letter_code
_entity_poly.pdbx_strand_id
1 'polypeptide(L)'
;MGFPMVDAPTTDISRYFYVAAKFIDSAISSGGKILVHCLVGMSRSATCVLAYLMICRKMTASDAIRKVRMRREIRPNEGFLQQLADLDMELKRNKNYQY
;
A
#
# COMPACT_ATOMS: atom_id res chain seq x y z
N MET A 1 1.22 13.83 -7.86
CA MET A 1 0.46 12.71 -8.47
C MET A 1 -0.81 12.52 -7.68
N GLY A 2 -1.94 12.20 -8.33
CA GLY A 2 -3.21 11.91 -7.66
C GLY A 2 -4.01 10.87 -8.44
N PHE A 3 -4.78 10.06 -7.74
CA PHE A 3 -5.64 9.03 -8.33
C PHE A 3 -7.10 9.35 -8.00
N PRO A 4 -7.95 9.67 -8.99
CA PRO A 4 -9.37 9.86 -8.74
C PRO A 4 -10.01 8.50 -8.47
N MET A 5 -10.31 8.22 -7.20
CA MET A 5 -10.91 6.96 -6.78
C MET A 5 -11.81 7.12 -5.56
N VAL A 6 -12.91 6.37 -5.56
CA VAL A 6 -13.84 6.30 -4.44
C VAL A 6 -13.38 5.26 -3.43
N ASP A 7 -13.85 5.39 -2.19
CA ASP A 7 -13.56 4.44 -1.12
C ASP A 7 -14.64 3.36 -1.06
N ALA A 8 -14.63 2.47 -2.06
CA ALA A 8 -15.59 1.39 -2.16
C ALA A 8 -14.87 0.04 -2.31
N PRO A 9 -15.40 -1.06 -1.73
CA PRO A 9 -14.83 -2.40 -1.91
C PRO A 9 -14.72 -2.86 -3.37
N THR A 10 -15.59 -2.34 -4.25
CA THR A 10 -15.58 -2.62 -5.69
C THR A 10 -14.53 -1.83 -6.46
N THR A 11 -13.86 -0.87 -5.82
CA THR A 11 -12.81 -0.07 -6.47
C THR A 11 -11.53 -0.88 -6.56
N ASP A 12 -11.01 -1.05 -7.78
CA ASP A 12 -9.70 -1.62 -8.00
C ASP A 12 -8.61 -0.56 -7.77
N ILE A 13 -8.03 -0.56 -6.57
CA ILE A 13 -6.89 0.27 -6.19
C ILE A 13 -5.56 -0.41 -6.55
N SER A 14 -5.55 -1.73 -6.73
CA SER A 14 -4.35 -2.53 -6.95
C SER A 14 -3.55 -2.08 -8.18
N ARG A 15 -4.26 -1.62 -9.23
CA ARG A 15 -3.65 -1.02 -10.44
C ARG A 15 -2.68 0.13 -10.15
N TYR A 16 -2.79 0.78 -8.98
CA TYR A 16 -1.95 1.90 -8.59
C TYR A 16 -0.84 1.53 -7.60
N PHE A 17 -0.79 0.29 -7.08
CA PHE A 17 0.17 -0.09 -6.03
C PHE A 17 1.62 0.15 -6.43
N TYR A 18 2.06 -0.37 -7.58
CA TYR A 18 3.44 -0.20 -8.04
C TYR A 18 3.78 1.25 -8.39
N VAL A 19 2.85 1.97 -9.02
CA VAL A 19 3.05 3.39 -9.38
C VAL A 19 3.16 4.25 -8.12
N ALA A 20 2.27 4.05 -7.14
CA ALA A 20 2.29 4.73 -5.86
C ALA A 20 3.56 4.39 -5.07
N ALA A 21 3.93 3.10 -5.01
CA ALA A 21 5.13 2.64 -4.32
C ALA A 21 6.39 3.28 -4.91
N LYS A 22 6.53 3.32 -6.24
CA LYS A 22 7.65 3.97 -6.92
C LYS A 22 7.72 5.48 -6.64
N PHE A 23 6.57 6.15 -6.63
CA PHE A 23 6.49 7.58 -6.33
C PHE A 23 6.91 7.88 -4.88
N ILE A 24 6.41 7.09 -3.92
CA ILE A 24 6.78 7.19 -2.50
C ILE A 24 8.28 6.90 -2.32
N ASP A 25 8.78 5.83 -2.93
CA ASP A 25 10.18 5.44 -2.78
C ASP A 25 11.14 6.48 -3.36
N SER A 26 10.84 7.04 -4.54
CA SER A 26 11.68 8.08 -5.15
C SER A 26 11.79 9.33 -4.27
N ALA A 27 10.70 9.72 -3.61
CA ALA A 27 10.70 10.87 -2.70
C ALA A 27 11.52 10.60 -1.42
N ILE A 28 11.45 9.38 -0.87
CA ILE A 28 12.20 9.01 0.33
C ILE A 28 13.69 8.79 0.02
N SER A 29 14.00 8.11 -1.08
CA SER A 29 15.36 7.76 -1.49
C SER A 29 16.18 8.98 -1.91
N SER A 30 15.54 10.10 -2.26
CA SER A 30 16.20 11.40 -2.48
C SER A 30 16.43 12.21 -1.19
N GLY A 31 16.16 11.63 -0.02
CA GLY A 31 16.25 12.33 1.28
C GLY A 31 15.08 13.28 1.55
N GLY A 32 14.06 13.27 0.70
CA GLY A 32 12.88 14.12 0.81
C GLY A 32 11.82 13.59 1.79
N LYS A 33 10.70 14.33 1.86
CA LYS A 33 9.49 13.95 2.60
C LYS A 33 8.31 13.93 1.66
N ILE A 34 7.36 13.04 1.91
CA ILE A 34 6.15 12.90 1.10
C ILE A 34 4.91 12.80 1.99
N LEU A 35 3.84 13.49 1.58
CA LEU A 35 2.51 13.36 2.17
C LEU A 35 1.65 12.47 1.28
N VAL A 36 1.14 11.37 1.85
CA VAL A 36 0.13 10.52 1.20
C VAL A 36 -1.19 10.70 1.95
N HIS A 37 -2.19 11.29 1.28
CA HIS A 37 -3.48 11.59 1.89
C HIS A 37 -4.65 11.12 1.02
N CYS A 38 -5.82 10.98 1.65
CA CYS A 38 -7.10 10.87 0.97
C CYS A 38 -8.08 11.83 1.67
N LEU A 39 -9.39 11.57 1.63
CA LEU A 39 -10.36 12.44 2.31
C LEU A 39 -10.22 12.41 3.84
N VAL A 40 -10.24 11.22 4.44
CA VAL A 40 -10.20 11.04 5.91
C VAL A 40 -8.85 10.50 6.40
N GLY A 41 -8.06 9.89 5.51
CA GLY A 41 -6.78 9.27 5.87
C GLY A 41 -6.88 7.85 6.44
N MET A 42 -8.05 7.19 6.37
CA MET A 42 -8.25 5.88 7.01
C MET A 42 -8.07 4.67 6.07
N SER A 43 -8.52 4.81 4.82
CA SER A 43 -8.61 3.70 3.86
C SER A 43 -7.67 3.90 2.67
N ARG A 44 -8.10 4.55 1.56
CA ARG A 44 -7.32 4.75 0.31
C ARG A 44 -5.83 5.08 0.51
N SER A 45 -5.52 6.17 1.23
CA SER A 45 -4.12 6.56 1.46
C SER A 45 -3.34 5.54 2.30
N ALA A 46 -4.01 4.90 3.26
CA ALA A 46 -3.39 3.86 4.07
C ALA A 46 -3.05 2.65 3.20
N THR A 47 -3.97 2.21 2.35
CA THR A 47 -3.75 1.11 1.40
C THR A 47 -2.53 1.34 0.51
N CYS A 48 -2.36 2.55 -0.06
CA CYS A 48 -1.17 2.88 -0.85
C CYS A 48 0.14 2.80 -0.04
N VAL A 49 0.12 3.27 1.21
CA VAL A 49 1.29 3.18 2.10
C VAL A 49 1.59 1.72 2.48
N LEU A 50 0.57 0.90 2.71
CA LEU A 50 0.72 -0.53 2.99
C LEU A 50 1.35 -1.25 1.81
N ALA A 51 0.84 -1.03 0.59
CA ALA A 51 1.40 -1.58 -0.63
C ALA A 51 2.88 -1.15 -0.83
N TYR A 52 3.21 0.11 -0.56
CA TYR A 52 4.60 0.58 -0.57
C TYR A 52 5.50 -0.20 0.40
N LEU A 53 5.06 -0.41 1.65
CA LEU A 53 5.83 -1.16 2.63
C LEU A 53 6.03 -2.62 2.21
N MET A 54 5.02 -3.23 1.59
CA MET A 54 5.11 -4.59 1.07
C MET A 54 6.10 -4.69 -0.10
N ILE A 55 5.97 -3.81 -1.09
CA ILE A 55 6.75 -3.83 -2.33
C ILE A 55 8.21 -3.39 -2.08
N CYS A 56 8.41 -2.21 -1.50
CA CYS A 56 9.73 -1.59 -1.41
C CYS A 56 10.47 -1.95 -0.11
N ARG A 57 9.73 -2.27 0.97
CA ARG A 57 10.32 -2.65 2.27
C ARG A 57 10.18 -4.14 2.58
N LYS A 58 9.72 -4.94 1.61
CA LYS A 58 9.65 -6.41 1.65
C LYS A 58 8.82 -6.96 2.83
N MET A 59 7.90 -6.18 3.37
CA MET A 59 7.04 -6.58 4.49
C MET A 59 5.91 -7.50 4.01
N THR A 60 5.44 -8.39 4.89
CA THR A 60 4.15 -9.06 4.68
C THR A 60 3.01 -8.06 4.85
N ALA A 61 1.82 -8.37 4.31
CA ALA A 61 0.63 -7.55 4.55
C ALA A 61 0.37 -7.33 6.06
N SER A 62 0.48 -8.39 6.87
CA SER A 62 0.31 -8.33 8.32
C SER A 62 1.32 -7.41 9.01
N ASP A 63 2.60 -7.50 8.64
CA ASP A 63 3.64 -6.64 9.21
C ASP A 63 3.46 -5.17 8.82
N ALA A 64 3.10 -4.91 7.56
CA ALA A 64 2.81 -3.57 7.07
C ALA A 64 1.64 -2.94 7.84
N ILE A 65 0.54 -3.68 8.00
CA ILE A 65 -0.65 -3.23 8.74
C ILE A 65 -0.28 -2.92 10.19
N ARG A 66 0.41 -3.84 10.87
CA ARG A 66 0.86 -3.64 12.26
C ARG A 66 1.74 -2.39 12.36
N LYS A 67 2.69 -2.22 11.45
CA LYS A 67 3.62 -1.08 11.44
C LYS A 67 2.91 0.26 11.31
N VAL A 68 1.93 0.37 10.41
CA VAL A 68 1.17 1.62 10.23
C VAL A 68 0.26 1.89 11.43
N ARG A 69 -0.42 0.86 11.95
CA ARG A 69 -1.31 0.98 13.12
C ARG A 69 -0.61 1.47 14.39
N MET A 70 0.69 1.21 14.55
CA MET A 70 1.47 1.76 15.66
C MET A 70 1.59 3.30 15.66
N ARG A 71 1.35 3.95 14.52
CA ARG A 71 1.51 5.40 14.37
C ARG A 71 0.21 6.13 14.01
N ARG A 72 -0.73 5.44 13.37
CA ARG A 72 -2.01 6.00 12.94
C ARG A 72 -3.07 4.92 12.87
N GLU A 73 -4.25 5.20 13.40
CA GLU A 73 -5.43 4.35 13.18
C GLU A 73 -5.73 4.27 11.67
N ILE A 74 -5.93 3.04 11.16
CA ILE A 74 -6.24 2.78 9.75
C ILE A 74 -7.28 1.67 9.61
N ARG A 75 -8.19 1.86 8.66
CA ARG A 75 -9.27 0.93 8.32
C ARG A 75 -9.48 0.93 6.81
N PRO A 76 -8.60 0.28 6.02
CA PRO A 76 -8.90 -0.05 4.63
C PRO A 76 -10.23 -0.81 4.56
N ASN A 77 -11.04 -0.55 3.54
CA ASN A 77 -12.24 -1.33 3.31
C ASN A 77 -11.89 -2.78 2.92
N GLU A 78 -12.85 -3.71 3.03
CA GLU A 78 -12.63 -5.13 2.78
C GLU A 78 -12.09 -5.45 1.37
N GLY A 79 -12.54 -4.72 0.35
CA GLY A 79 -12.03 -4.91 -1.02
C GLY A 79 -10.56 -4.51 -1.16
N PHE A 80 -10.14 -3.46 -0.45
CA PHE A 80 -8.73 -3.07 -0.40
C PHE A 80 -7.88 -4.03 0.43
N LEU A 81 -8.44 -4.59 1.51
CA LEU A 81 -7.76 -5.64 2.28
C LEU A 81 -7.56 -6.90 1.44
N GLN A 82 -8.57 -7.31 0.66
CA GLN A 82 -8.44 -8.43 -0.27
C GLN A 82 -7.35 -8.16 -1.32
N GLN A 83 -7.35 -6.98 -1.93
CA GLN A 83 -6.32 -6.62 -2.92
C GLN A 83 -4.90 -6.58 -2.33
N LEU A 84 -4.75 -6.20 -1.06
CA LEU A 84 -3.46 -6.32 -0.35
C LEU A 84 -3.09 -7.77 -0.07
N ALA A 85 -4.06 -8.64 0.25
CA ALA A 85 -3.80 -10.07 0.42
C ALA A 85 -3.35 -10.72 -0.90
N ASP A 86 -3.97 -10.34 -2.01
CA ASP A 86 -3.59 -10.79 -3.35
C ASP A 86 -2.15 -10.36 -3.70
N LEU A 87 -1.79 -9.10 -3.39
CA LEU A 87 -0.42 -8.62 -3.53
C LEU A 87 0.57 -9.42 -2.65
N ASP A 88 0.20 -9.75 -1.42
CA ASP A 88 1.06 -10.54 -0.52
C ASP A 88 1.33 -11.95 -1.08
N MET A 89 0.30 -12.59 -1.66
CA MET A 89 0.41 -13.88 -2.34
C MET A 89 1.30 -13.78 -3.59
N GLU A 90 1.11 -12.75 -4.41
CA GLU A 90 1.95 -12.48 -5.59
C GLU A 90 3.43 -12.31 -5.20
N LEU A 91 3.72 -11.47 -4.19
CA LEU A 91 5.08 -11.20 -3.74
C LEU A 91 5.74 -12.44 -3.12
N LYS A 92 5.00 -13.27 -2.37
CA LYS A 92 5.49 -14.55 -1.84
C LYS A 92 5.84 -15.52 -2.96
N ARG A 93 4.97 -15.64 -3.96
CA ARG A 93 5.21 -16.48 -5.13
C ARG A 93 6.46 -16.04 -5.90
N ASN A 94 6.63 -14.73 -6.13
CA ASN A 94 7.79 -14.20 -6.83
C ASN A 94 9.10 -14.40 -6.07
N LYS A 95 9.09 -14.37 -4.73
CA LYS A 95 10.25 -14.74 -3.90
C LYS A 95 10.62 -16.22 -4.04
N ASN A 96 9.62 -17.11 -4.11
CA ASN A 96 9.83 -18.55 -4.23
C ASN A 96 10.39 -18.98 -5.59
N TYR A 97 10.23 -18.16 -6.65
CA TYR A 97 10.82 -18.39 -7.97
C TYR A 97 12.23 -17.80 -8.15
N GLN A 98 12.84 -17.22 -7.10
CA GLN A 98 14.24 -16.76 -7.13
C GLN A 98 15.23 -17.81 -6.60
N TYR A 99 14.85 -19.09 -6.58
CA TYR A 99 15.72 -20.23 -6.25
C TYR A 99 15.96 -21.10 -7.48
#